data_AF-A0A7X3GJK2-F1
#
_entry.id   AF-A0A7X3GJK2-F1
#
_cell.length_a   1.000
_cell.length_b   1.000
_cell.length_c   1.000
_cell.angle_alpha   90.00
_cell.angle_beta   90.00
_cell.angle_gamma   90.00
#
_symmetry.space_group_name_H-M   'P 1'
#
loop_
_entity.id
_entity.type
_entity.pdbx_description
1 polymer ?
#
loop_
_entity_poly.entity_id
_entity_poly.type
_entity_poly.pdbx_seq_one_letter_code
_entity_poly.pdbx_strand_id
1 'polypeptide(L)'
;MLNPNSQPQPAVAQSGALGRYMIQAIYMLLVTLPLSIIGFTLSVTLIALGFGLTPLLIGLPLLKLAVHLSHALMMEDVRRTRGILPAKAANAVPSQHAFGPFTYRELLTTTAPYVPLGYWLGKLPAAIGQFTAAVVFPICGTAMLFSPAVYLILERYGIPSFQDDVVFDVLMPALTGLQRAYVATGLGAVFILIGGPLLAVLARSQGSRIASMLQPRAEAIIVEAPAATEQRSAFLFKHPMEDLKESEYEFPLANPAMKDANSSH
;
A
#
# COMPACT_ATOMS: atom_id res chain seq x y z
N MET A 1 -32.51 -18.90 10.52
CA MET A 1 -32.27 -17.61 9.83
C MET A 1 -30.93 -17.71 9.11
N LEU A 2 -30.93 -17.96 7.80
CA LEU A 2 -29.70 -18.00 6.99
C LEU A 2 -29.21 -16.57 6.74
N ASN A 3 -27.91 -16.35 6.90
CA ASN A 3 -27.27 -15.06 6.67
C ASN A 3 -27.13 -14.83 5.13
N PRO A 4 -27.85 -13.87 4.52
CA PRO A 4 -27.88 -13.72 3.06
C PRO A 4 -26.59 -13.13 2.44
N ASN A 5 -25.54 -12.91 3.23
CA ASN A 5 -24.30 -12.24 2.80
C ASN A 5 -23.08 -13.16 2.63
N SER A 6 -23.25 -14.48 2.60
CA SER A 6 -22.15 -15.38 2.22
C SER A 6 -21.96 -15.37 0.71
N GLN A 7 -21.36 -14.30 0.17
CA GLN A 7 -20.88 -14.35 -1.21
C GLN A 7 -19.85 -15.48 -1.35
N PRO A 8 -20.00 -16.36 -2.35
CA PRO A 8 -19.07 -17.45 -2.59
C PRO A 8 -17.68 -16.86 -2.85
N GLN A 9 -16.79 -17.04 -1.86
CA GLN A 9 -15.40 -16.66 -1.97
C GLN A 9 -14.82 -17.47 -3.14
N PRO A 10 -14.32 -16.83 -4.21
CA PRO A 10 -13.83 -17.55 -5.38
C PRO A 10 -12.76 -18.53 -4.91
N ALA A 11 -12.98 -19.81 -5.20
CA ALA A 11 -12.05 -20.88 -4.87
C ALA A 11 -10.77 -20.69 -5.68
N VAL A 12 -9.87 -19.86 -5.17
CA VAL A 12 -8.55 -19.66 -5.76
C VAL A 12 -7.83 -21.00 -5.64
N ALA A 13 -7.61 -21.64 -6.80
CA ALA A 13 -6.97 -22.93 -6.93
C ALA A 13 -5.76 -23.06 -6.00
N GLN A 14 -5.67 -24.20 -5.32
CA GLN A 14 -4.61 -24.57 -4.37
C GLN A 14 -3.27 -24.78 -5.12
N SER A 15 -2.73 -23.73 -5.72
CA SER A 15 -1.33 -23.68 -6.07
C SER A 15 -0.53 -23.75 -4.76
N GLY A 16 0.56 -24.54 -4.75
CA GLY A 16 1.40 -24.70 -3.57
C GLY A 16 1.78 -23.35 -2.95
N ALA A 17 2.06 -23.32 -1.64
CA ALA A 17 2.34 -22.09 -0.90
C ALA A 17 3.40 -21.20 -1.58
N LEU A 18 4.38 -21.82 -2.24
CA LEU A 18 5.45 -21.17 -2.99
C LEU A 18 4.96 -20.55 -4.32
N GLY A 19 4.08 -21.25 -5.05
CA GLY A 19 3.49 -20.76 -6.29
C GLY A 19 2.56 -19.57 -6.08
N ARG A 20 1.73 -19.62 -5.02
CA ARG A 20 0.89 -18.48 -4.62
C ARG A 20 1.73 -17.26 -4.28
N TYR A 21 2.80 -17.45 -3.52
CA TYR A 21 3.70 -16.37 -3.14
C TYR A 21 4.38 -15.72 -4.36
N MET A 22 4.85 -16.53 -5.31
CA MET A 22 5.50 -16.04 -6.52
C MET A 22 4.55 -15.25 -7.42
N ILE A 23 3.35 -15.79 -7.68
CA ILE A 23 2.33 -15.11 -8.49
C ILE A 23 1.89 -13.80 -7.81
N GLN A 24 1.71 -13.84 -6.50
CA GLN A 24 1.33 -12.68 -5.71
C GLN A 24 2.42 -11.61 -5.68
N ALA A 25 3.69 -12.00 -5.56
CA ALA A 25 4.83 -11.09 -5.62
C ALA A 25 4.97 -10.46 -7.01
N ILE A 26 4.85 -11.25 -8.08
CA ILE A 26 4.92 -10.77 -9.46
C ILE A 26 3.77 -9.81 -9.76
N TYR A 27 2.54 -10.18 -9.37
CA TYR A 27 1.37 -9.35 -9.58
C TYR A 27 1.45 -8.04 -8.80
N MET A 28 1.87 -8.11 -7.53
CA MET A 28 2.09 -6.92 -6.72
C MET A 28 3.17 -6.04 -7.36
N LEU A 29 4.28 -6.59 -7.81
CA LEU A 29 5.33 -5.80 -8.45
C LEU A 29 4.91 -5.13 -9.76
N LEU A 30 4.30 -5.90 -10.65
CA LEU A 30 3.91 -5.40 -11.98
C LEU A 30 2.80 -4.37 -11.92
N VAL A 31 1.92 -4.43 -10.90
CA VAL A 31 0.83 -3.47 -10.75
C VAL A 31 1.24 -2.29 -9.86
N THR A 32 2.00 -2.52 -8.79
CA THR A 32 2.40 -1.47 -7.84
C THR A 32 3.37 -0.47 -8.46
N LEU A 33 4.29 -0.90 -9.34
CA LEU A 33 5.24 0.01 -9.97
C LEU A 33 4.58 1.05 -10.89
N PRO A 34 3.79 0.70 -11.92
CA PRO A 34 3.16 1.69 -12.78
C PRO A 34 2.20 2.59 -11.99
N LEU A 35 1.49 2.04 -11.00
CA LEU A 35 0.62 2.85 -10.13
C LEU A 35 1.43 3.87 -9.30
N SER A 36 2.61 3.47 -8.80
CA SER A 36 3.51 4.37 -8.07
C SER A 36 4.11 5.45 -8.97
N ILE A 37 4.44 5.12 -10.22
CA ILE A 37 4.88 6.11 -11.21
C ILE A 37 3.78 7.13 -11.47
N ILE A 38 2.55 6.69 -11.74
CA ILE A 38 1.40 7.58 -11.99
C ILE A 38 1.12 8.46 -10.78
N GLY A 39 1.06 7.89 -9.58
CA GLY A 39 0.81 8.65 -8.36
C GLY A 39 1.89 9.67 -8.06
N PHE A 40 3.17 9.30 -8.27
CA PHE A 40 4.30 10.21 -8.10
C PHE A 40 4.29 11.35 -9.12
N THR A 41 4.16 11.05 -10.41
CA THR A 41 4.20 12.07 -11.46
C THR A 41 3.06 13.06 -11.29
N LEU A 42 1.83 12.58 -11.02
CA LEU A 42 0.68 13.45 -10.74
C LEU A 42 0.90 14.30 -9.48
N SER A 43 1.44 13.72 -8.41
CA SER A 43 1.75 14.47 -7.18
C SER A 43 2.75 15.58 -7.45
N VAL A 44 3.90 15.27 -8.08
CA VAL A 44 4.97 16.25 -8.35
C VAL A 44 4.49 17.34 -9.30
N THR A 45 3.81 16.97 -10.39
CA THR A 45 3.31 17.93 -11.39
C THR A 45 2.25 18.85 -10.82
N LEU A 46 1.26 18.34 -10.08
CA LEU A 46 0.20 19.16 -9.50
C LEU A 46 0.70 20.02 -8.32
N ILE A 47 1.67 19.54 -7.54
CA ILE A 47 2.35 20.37 -6.53
C ILE A 47 3.10 21.50 -7.22
N ALA A 48 3.96 21.18 -8.19
CA ALA A 48 4.78 22.18 -8.87
C ALA A 48 3.91 23.23 -9.58
N LEU A 49 2.85 22.78 -10.28
CA LEU A 49 1.91 23.66 -10.96
C LEU A 49 1.04 24.46 -9.98
N GLY A 50 0.59 23.84 -8.88
CA GLY A 50 -0.17 24.51 -7.82
C GLY A 50 0.62 25.61 -7.14
N PHE A 51 1.88 25.34 -6.76
CA PHE A 51 2.76 26.37 -6.20
C PHE A 51 3.12 27.44 -7.22
N GLY A 52 3.46 27.06 -8.45
CA GLY A 52 3.82 28.00 -9.53
C GLY A 52 2.68 28.95 -9.91
N LEU A 53 1.42 28.49 -9.83
CA LEU A 53 0.23 29.30 -10.13
C LEU A 53 -0.38 29.99 -8.90
N THR A 54 0.25 29.88 -7.71
CA THR A 54 -0.26 30.50 -6.49
C THR A 54 -0.39 32.04 -6.60
N PRO A 55 0.56 32.78 -7.22
CA PRO A 55 0.42 34.23 -7.41
C PRO A 55 -0.80 34.64 -8.25
N LEU A 56 -1.31 33.73 -9.09
CA LEU A 56 -2.49 33.95 -9.93
C LEU A 56 -3.80 33.58 -9.23
N LEU A 57 -3.78 33.23 -7.94
CA LEU A 57 -4.89 32.69 -7.14
C LEU A 57 -5.47 31.35 -7.65
N ILE A 58 -5.12 30.91 -8.86
CA ILE A 58 -5.49 29.61 -9.45
C ILE A 58 -4.68 28.45 -8.83
N GLY A 59 -3.53 28.73 -8.21
CA GLY A 59 -2.69 27.72 -7.58
C GLY A 59 -3.36 26.99 -6.41
N LEU A 60 -4.13 27.70 -5.58
CA LEU A 60 -4.83 27.12 -4.42
C LEU A 60 -5.87 26.05 -4.78
N PRO A 61 -6.82 26.29 -5.71
CA PRO A 61 -7.76 25.23 -6.12
C PRO A 61 -7.04 24.06 -6.80
N LEU A 62 -5.94 24.32 -7.52
CA LEU A 62 -5.15 23.26 -8.14
C LEU A 62 -4.42 22.39 -7.10
N LEU A 63 -3.88 22.99 -6.04
CA LEU A 63 -3.24 22.29 -4.93
C LEU A 63 -4.27 21.44 -4.15
N LYS A 64 -5.49 21.98 -3.95
CA LYS A 64 -6.62 21.23 -3.39
C LYS A 64 -6.98 20.01 -4.25
N LEU A 65 -7.02 20.18 -5.58
CA LEU A 65 -7.22 19.07 -6.51
C LEU A 65 -6.10 18.03 -6.41
N ALA A 66 -4.85 18.47 -6.29
CA ALA A 66 -3.69 17.59 -6.11
C ALA A 66 -3.84 16.67 -4.90
N VAL A 67 -4.25 17.24 -3.76
CA VAL A 67 -4.48 16.50 -2.53
C VAL A 67 -5.62 15.49 -2.68
N HIS A 68 -6.77 15.90 -3.25
CA HIS A 68 -7.89 15.00 -3.47
C HIS A 68 -7.55 13.85 -4.41
N LEU A 69 -6.86 14.13 -5.53
CA LEU A 69 -6.46 13.11 -6.48
C LEU A 69 -5.47 12.13 -5.86
N SER A 70 -4.50 12.64 -5.09
CA SER A 70 -3.50 11.83 -4.41
C SER A 70 -4.14 10.94 -3.33
N HIS A 71 -5.13 11.46 -2.60
CA HIS A 71 -5.91 10.68 -1.64
C HIS A 71 -6.75 9.60 -2.32
N ALA A 72 -7.42 9.92 -3.43
CA ALA A 72 -8.20 8.94 -4.19
C ALA A 72 -7.33 7.79 -4.71
N LEU A 73 -6.16 8.10 -5.26
CA LEU A 73 -5.18 7.09 -5.68
C LEU A 73 -4.68 6.27 -4.48
N MET A 74 -4.41 6.93 -3.34
CA MET A 74 -3.94 6.24 -2.13
C MET A 74 -4.99 5.25 -1.62
N MET A 75 -6.27 5.61 -1.64
CA MET A 75 -7.38 4.72 -1.28
C MET A 75 -7.49 3.53 -2.23
N GLU A 76 -7.31 3.76 -3.54
CA GLU A 76 -7.30 2.68 -4.53
C GLU A 76 -6.17 1.69 -4.29
N ASP A 77 -4.97 2.18 -3.99
CA ASP A 77 -3.83 1.33 -3.69
C ASP A 77 -4.00 0.54 -2.38
N VAL A 78 -4.50 1.19 -1.33
CA VAL A 78 -4.82 0.52 -0.06
C VAL A 78 -5.87 -0.57 -0.27
N ARG A 79 -6.90 -0.31 -1.08
CA ARG A 79 -7.94 -1.28 -1.43
C ARG A 79 -7.36 -2.51 -2.14
N ARG A 80 -6.48 -2.29 -3.14
CA ARG A 80 -5.80 -3.37 -3.88
C ARG A 80 -4.90 -4.18 -2.96
N THR A 81 -4.09 -3.51 -2.15
CA THR A 81 -3.19 -4.15 -1.19
C THR A 81 -3.98 -5.01 -0.20
N ARG A 82 -5.11 -4.51 0.32
CA ARG A 82 -5.98 -5.27 1.23
C ARG A 82 -6.56 -6.53 0.57
N GLY A 83 -6.94 -6.47 -0.71
CA GLY A 83 -7.46 -7.63 -1.44
C GLY A 83 -6.43 -8.74 -1.66
N ILE A 84 -5.14 -8.40 -1.61
CA ILE A 84 -4.03 -9.32 -1.81
C ILE A 84 -3.55 -9.92 -0.48
N LEU A 85 -3.61 -9.17 0.63
CA LEU A 85 -3.12 -9.62 1.93
C LEU A 85 -4.02 -10.70 2.57
N PRO A 86 -3.45 -11.68 3.30
CA PRO A 86 -4.24 -12.63 4.08
C PRO A 86 -5.08 -11.89 5.13
N ALA A 87 -6.28 -12.40 5.45
CA ALA A 87 -7.28 -11.71 6.30
C ALA A 87 -6.70 -11.10 7.60
N LYS A 88 -5.79 -11.81 8.28
CA LYS A 88 -5.12 -11.32 9.49
C LYS A 88 -4.28 -10.04 9.25
N ALA A 89 -3.59 -9.96 8.11
CA ALA A 89 -2.79 -8.80 7.74
C ALA A 89 -3.66 -7.69 7.11
N ALA A 90 -4.72 -8.06 6.38
CA ALA A 90 -5.69 -7.14 5.81
C ALA A 90 -6.40 -6.27 6.87
N ASN A 91 -6.66 -6.84 8.04
CA ASN A 91 -7.26 -6.15 9.20
C ASN A 91 -6.29 -5.19 9.90
N ALA A 92 -4.97 -5.37 9.74
CA ALA A 92 -3.96 -4.47 10.32
C ALA A 92 -3.78 -3.19 9.49
N VAL A 93 -4.20 -3.20 8.22
CA VAL A 93 -4.24 -1.99 7.39
C VAL A 93 -5.41 -1.13 7.87
N PRO A 94 -5.20 0.14 8.27
CA PRO A 94 -6.28 1.01 8.76
C PRO A 94 -7.49 1.01 7.82
N SER A 95 -8.70 0.93 8.37
CA SER A 95 -9.92 1.16 7.59
C SER A 95 -9.88 2.57 7.00
N GLN A 96 -10.31 2.67 5.74
CA GLN A 96 -10.28 3.87 4.90
C GLN A 96 -10.48 5.15 5.72
N HIS A 97 -9.46 6.01 5.74
CA HIS A 97 -9.59 7.30 6.40
C HIS A 97 -10.37 8.21 5.46
N ALA A 98 -11.62 8.51 5.83
CA ALA A 98 -12.43 9.48 5.12
C ALA A 98 -11.69 10.83 5.16
N PHE A 99 -11.31 11.34 3.99
CA PHE A 99 -10.76 12.69 3.92
C PHE A 99 -11.90 13.65 4.20
N GLY A 100 -11.91 14.23 5.41
CA GLY A 100 -12.90 15.21 5.79
C GLY A 100 -12.82 16.46 4.90
N PRO A 101 -13.90 17.26 4.83
CA PRO A 101 -13.81 18.57 4.19
C PRO A 101 -12.77 19.41 4.92
N PHE A 102 -11.75 19.88 4.20
CA PHE A 102 -10.71 20.76 4.72
C PHE A 102 -10.79 22.13 4.03
N THR A 103 -10.43 23.17 4.77
CA THR A 103 -10.51 24.57 4.32
C THR A 103 -9.19 24.99 3.66
N TYR A 104 -9.22 25.98 2.75
CA TYR A 104 -7.99 26.55 2.17
C TYR A 104 -7.00 27.06 3.22
N ARG A 105 -7.51 27.56 4.36
CA ARG A 105 -6.68 27.94 5.51
C ARG A 105 -5.85 26.75 6.00
N GLU A 106 -6.48 25.60 6.21
CA GLU A 106 -5.81 24.38 6.69
C GLU A 106 -4.79 23.86 5.68
N LEU A 107 -5.07 24.00 4.38
CA LEU A 107 -4.12 23.69 3.33
C LEU A 107 -2.81 24.50 3.48
N LEU A 108 -2.86 25.73 3.97
CA LEU A 108 -1.67 26.57 4.15
C LEU A 108 -1.05 26.45 5.54
N THR A 109 -1.85 26.18 6.57
CA THR A 109 -1.40 26.21 7.96
C THR A 109 -1.07 24.84 8.53
N THR A 110 -1.54 23.76 7.91
CA THR A 110 -1.39 22.39 8.43
C THR A 110 -0.73 21.47 7.42
N THR A 111 0.05 20.51 7.92
CA THR A 111 0.71 19.49 7.10
C THR A 111 -0.17 18.28 6.82
N ALA A 112 -1.27 18.12 7.58
CA ALA A 112 -2.22 17.01 7.47
C ALA A 112 -2.71 16.73 6.02
N PRO A 113 -3.11 17.73 5.21
CA PRO A 113 -3.58 17.46 3.85
C PRO A 113 -2.47 17.02 2.89
N TYR A 114 -1.19 17.22 3.23
CA TYR A 114 -0.06 16.83 2.38
C TYR A 114 0.43 15.40 2.63
N VAL A 115 -0.12 14.69 3.62
CA VAL A 115 0.26 13.30 3.90
C VAL A 115 0.10 12.38 2.68
N PRO A 116 -1.01 12.43 1.90
CA PRO A 116 -1.16 11.62 0.70
C PRO A 116 -0.13 11.94 -0.40
N LEU A 117 0.32 13.20 -0.48
CA LEU A 117 1.35 13.61 -1.43
C LEU A 117 2.73 13.07 -1.03
N GLY A 118 3.08 13.21 0.27
CA GLY A 118 4.30 12.64 0.84
C GLY A 118 4.34 11.11 0.71
N TYR A 119 3.18 10.45 0.83
CA TYR A 119 3.03 9.02 0.60
C TYR A 119 3.50 8.62 -0.81
N TRP A 120 3.04 9.29 -1.88
CA TRP A 120 3.47 8.96 -3.24
C TRP A 120 4.95 9.27 -3.50
N LEU A 121 5.46 10.34 -2.88
CA LEU A 121 6.87 10.72 -2.98
C LEU A 121 7.80 9.67 -2.36
N GLY A 122 7.45 9.16 -1.17
CA GLY A 122 8.22 8.10 -0.50
C GLY A 122 8.00 6.71 -1.10
N LYS A 123 6.84 6.47 -1.70
CA LYS A 123 6.49 5.16 -2.26
C LYS A 123 7.23 4.84 -3.54
N LEU A 124 7.45 5.81 -4.43
CA LEU A 124 8.11 5.52 -5.71
C LEU A 124 9.54 4.95 -5.53
N PRO A 125 10.46 5.56 -4.76
CA PRO A 125 11.80 4.99 -4.56
C PRO A 125 11.74 3.59 -3.94
N ALA A 126 10.80 3.37 -3.03
CA ALA A 126 10.61 2.09 -2.39
C ALA A 126 10.10 1.03 -3.38
N ALA A 127 9.16 1.38 -4.26
CA ALA A 127 8.65 0.52 -5.32
C ALA A 127 9.73 0.19 -6.36
N ILE A 128 10.57 1.17 -6.74
CA ILE A 128 11.73 0.95 -7.61
C ILE A 128 12.69 -0.06 -6.96
N GLY A 129 13.05 0.14 -5.69
CA GLY A 129 13.96 -0.77 -4.98
C GLY A 129 13.43 -2.21 -4.90
N GLN A 130 12.14 -2.38 -4.61
CA GLN A 130 11.50 -3.70 -4.63
C GLN A 130 11.47 -4.32 -6.03
N PHE A 131 11.15 -3.53 -7.05
CA PHE A 131 11.13 -3.98 -8.43
C PHE A 131 12.52 -4.43 -8.89
N THR A 132 13.52 -3.59 -8.69
CA THR A 132 14.91 -3.91 -8.99
C THR A 132 15.35 -5.17 -8.27
N ALA A 133 15.08 -5.30 -6.96
CA ALA A 133 15.43 -6.51 -6.22
C ALA A 133 14.76 -7.76 -6.84
N ALA A 134 13.45 -7.72 -7.10
CA ALA A 134 12.75 -8.89 -7.60
C ALA A 134 13.09 -9.27 -9.03
N VAL A 135 13.65 -8.35 -9.82
CA VAL A 135 14.16 -8.65 -11.16
C VAL A 135 15.61 -9.12 -11.09
N VAL A 136 16.47 -8.40 -10.37
CA VAL A 136 17.91 -8.68 -10.27
C VAL A 136 18.18 -10.00 -9.58
N PHE A 137 17.56 -10.30 -8.43
CA PHE A 137 17.84 -11.54 -7.70
C PHE A 137 17.57 -12.81 -8.52
N PRO A 138 16.39 -13.00 -9.14
CA PRO A 138 16.16 -14.20 -9.95
C PRO A 138 16.92 -14.18 -11.28
N ILE A 139 17.07 -13.04 -11.97
CA ILE A 139 17.80 -13.02 -13.24
C ILE A 139 19.28 -13.28 -13.02
N CYS A 140 19.94 -12.54 -12.12
CA CYS A 140 21.36 -12.76 -11.81
C CYS A 140 21.58 -14.13 -11.16
N GLY A 141 20.71 -14.53 -10.23
CA GLY A 141 20.78 -15.84 -9.58
C GLY A 141 20.67 -16.99 -10.58
N THR A 142 19.72 -16.92 -11.52
CA THR A 142 19.55 -17.94 -12.57
C THR A 142 20.71 -17.92 -13.55
N ALA A 143 21.16 -16.74 -14.01
CA ALA A 143 22.32 -16.61 -14.89
C ALA A 143 23.58 -17.24 -14.26
N MET A 144 23.81 -16.98 -12.98
CA MET A 144 24.90 -17.59 -12.21
C MET A 144 24.72 -19.10 -12.03
N LEU A 145 23.49 -19.59 -11.87
CA LEU A 145 23.19 -21.02 -11.80
C LEU A 145 23.59 -21.77 -13.09
N PHE A 146 23.48 -21.09 -14.23
CA PHE A 146 23.89 -21.61 -15.55
C PHE A 146 25.38 -21.42 -15.87
N SER A 147 26.16 -20.81 -14.96
CA SER A 147 27.61 -20.60 -15.14
C SER A 147 28.38 -21.85 -15.62
N PRO A 148 28.24 -23.05 -15.03
CA PRO A 148 29.00 -24.23 -15.44
C PRO A 148 28.57 -24.74 -16.82
N ALA A 149 27.29 -24.62 -17.17
CA ALA A 149 26.82 -24.96 -18.51
C ALA A 149 27.42 -24.02 -19.57
N VAL A 150 27.46 -22.71 -19.27
CA VAL A 150 28.10 -21.70 -20.14
C VAL A 150 29.59 -21.99 -20.27
N TYR A 151 30.29 -22.30 -19.17
CA TYR A 151 31.71 -22.66 -19.20
C TYR A 151 31.98 -23.85 -20.14
N LEU A 152 31.25 -24.95 -20.00
CA LEU A 152 31.43 -26.15 -20.84
C LEU A 152 31.18 -25.88 -22.34
N ILE A 153 30.22 -25.00 -22.65
CA ILE A 153 29.94 -24.60 -24.03
C ILE A 153 31.10 -23.76 -24.57
N LEU A 154 31.57 -22.75 -23.84
CA LEU A 154 32.65 -21.85 -24.28
C LEU A 154 33.99 -22.57 -24.41
N GLU A 155 34.30 -23.49 -23.49
CA GLU A 155 35.50 -24.32 -23.53
C GLU A 155 35.55 -25.17 -24.81
N ARG A 156 34.40 -25.67 -25.28
CA ARG A 156 34.29 -26.40 -26.55
C ARG A 156 34.64 -25.56 -27.77
N TYR A 157 34.47 -24.24 -27.69
CA TYR A 157 34.87 -23.29 -28.74
C TYR A 157 36.28 -22.73 -28.53
N GLY A 158 37.00 -23.15 -27.49
CA GLY A 158 38.33 -22.64 -27.16
C GLY A 158 38.33 -21.20 -26.63
N ILE A 159 37.19 -20.71 -26.14
CA ILE A 159 37.07 -19.36 -25.56
C ILE A 159 37.35 -19.49 -24.05
N PRO A 160 38.46 -18.94 -23.52
CA PRO A 160 38.77 -19.01 -22.10
C PRO A 160 37.79 -18.12 -21.31
N SER A 161 36.83 -18.76 -20.66
CA SER A 161 35.90 -18.12 -19.72
C SER A 161 36.37 -18.39 -18.29
N PHE A 162 36.36 -17.38 -17.42
CA PHE A 162 36.82 -17.42 -16.01
C PHE A 162 38.34 -17.60 -15.75
N GLN A 163 39.17 -17.65 -16.79
CA GLN A 163 40.64 -17.71 -16.64
C GLN A 163 41.26 -16.34 -16.39
N ASP A 164 40.78 -15.29 -17.05
CA ASP A 164 41.31 -13.91 -16.92
C ASP A 164 40.41 -12.99 -16.06
N ASP A 165 39.79 -13.54 -15.01
CA ASP A 165 38.96 -12.73 -14.11
C ASP A 165 39.78 -12.24 -12.92
N VAL A 166 40.10 -10.94 -12.94
CA VAL A 166 40.85 -10.22 -11.90
C VAL A 166 40.29 -10.48 -10.50
N VAL A 167 38.97 -10.59 -10.36
CA VAL A 167 38.34 -10.80 -9.05
C VAL A 167 38.64 -12.20 -8.53
N PHE A 168 38.51 -13.22 -9.37
CA PHE A 168 38.79 -14.61 -8.98
C PHE A 168 40.28 -14.89 -8.81
N ASP A 169 41.14 -14.21 -9.57
CA ASP A 169 42.59 -14.34 -9.41
C ASP A 169 43.08 -13.80 -8.07
N VAL A 170 42.44 -12.74 -7.56
CA VAL A 170 42.76 -12.19 -6.23
C VAL A 170 42.14 -13.03 -5.12
N LEU A 171 40.87 -13.41 -5.24
CA LEU A 171 40.17 -14.10 -4.14
C LEU A 171 40.50 -15.59 -4.05
N MET A 172 40.72 -16.25 -5.18
CA MET A 172 40.80 -17.71 -5.32
C MET A 172 41.80 -18.14 -6.42
N PRO A 173 43.10 -17.78 -6.30
CA PRO A 173 44.09 -18.04 -7.34
C PRO A 173 44.31 -19.54 -7.62
N ALA A 174 44.08 -20.40 -6.63
CA ALA A 174 44.31 -21.84 -6.74
C ALA A 174 43.18 -22.61 -7.46
N LEU A 175 42.04 -21.97 -7.75
CA LEU A 175 40.89 -22.65 -8.36
C LEU A 175 41.00 -22.69 -9.88
N THR A 176 40.70 -23.85 -10.46
CA THR A 176 40.55 -24.01 -11.91
C THR A 176 39.30 -23.29 -12.43
N GLY A 177 39.23 -23.00 -13.74
CA GLY A 177 38.07 -22.33 -14.36
C GLY A 177 36.74 -23.03 -14.07
N LEU A 178 36.72 -24.36 -14.15
CA LEU A 178 35.53 -25.17 -13.83
C LEU A 178 35.12 -25.04 -12.35
N GLN A 179 36.08 -25.03 -11.42
CA GLN A 179 35.80 -24.85 -10.00
C GLN A 179 35.25 -23.44 -9.71
N ARG A 180 35.80 -22.39 -10.36
CA ARG A 180 35.28 -21.02 -10.28
C ARG A 180 33.82 -20.94 -10.78
N ALA A 181 33.48 -21.65 -11.85
CA ALA A 181 32.11 -21.73 -12.35
C ALA A 181 31.14 -22.39 -11.34
N TYR A 182 31.57 -23.43 -10.63
CA TYR A 182 30.79 -24.02 -9.53
C TYR A 182 30.61 -23.05 -8.35
N VAL A 183 31.63 -22.25 -8.02
CA VAL A 183 31.51 -21.21 -7.00
C VAL A 183 30.47 -20.17 -7.42
N ALA A 184 30.49 -19.72 -8.69
CA ALA A 184 29.47 -18.83 -9.23
C ALA A 184 28.06 -19.45 -9.14
N THR A 185 27.92 -20.75 -9.42
CA THR A 185 26.65 -21.48 -9.25
C THR A 185 26.17 -21.43 -7.80
N GLY A 186 27.07 -21.66 -6.84
CA GLY A 186 26.77 -21.58 -5.41
C GLY A 186 26.28 -20.20 -5.01
N LEU A 187 26.95 -19.13 -5.48
CA LEU A 187 26.51 -17.75 -5.29
C LEU A 187 25.14 -17.49 -5.92
N GLY A 188 24.90 -18.01 -7.13
CA GLY A 188 23.60 -17.92 -7.81
C GLY A 188 22.47 -18.57 -6.99
N ALA A 189 22.70 -19.75 -6.46
CA ALA A 189 21.76 -20.44 -5.58
C ALA A 189 21.48 -19.62 -4.31
N VAL A 190 22.50 -19.04 -3.69
CA VAL A 190 22.36 -18.13 -2.54
C VAL A 190 21.52 -16.90 -2.90
N PHE A 191 21.77 -16.29 -4.06
CA PHE A 191 20.97 -15.14 -4.55
C PHE A 191 19.48 -15.50 -4.70
N ILE A 192 19.16 -16.66 -5.29
CA ILE A 192 17.77 -17.12 -5.43
C ILE A 192 17.14 -17.35 -4.06
N LEU A 193 17.85 -18.01 -3.15
CA LEU A 193 17.36 -18.32 -1.80
C LEU A 193 17.13 -17.07 -0.95
N ILE A 194 18.01 -16.06 -1.04
CA ILE A 194 17.90 -14.80 -0.29
C ILE A 194 16.83 -13.88 -0.89
N GLY A 195 16.65 -13.89 -2.22
CA GLY A 195 15.73 -12.99 -2.91
C GLY A 195 14.29 -13.05 -2.38
N GLY A 196 13.76 -14.25 -2.14
CA GLY A 196 12.39 -14.43 -1.64
C GLY A 196 12.14 -13.78 -0.26
N PRO A 197 12.90 -14.14 0.79
CA PRO A 197 12.82 -13.53 2.11
C PRO A 197 13.09 -12.02 2.10
N LEU A 198 14.07 -11.56 1.31
CA LEU A 198 14.39 -10.13 1.21
C LEU A 198 13.19 -9.33 0.68
N LEU A 199 12.53 -9.82 -0.38
CA LEU A 199 11.30 -9.21 -0.90
C LEU A 199 10.18 -9.21 0.14
N ALA A 200 10.05 -10.28 0.94
CA ALA A 200 9.07 -10.34 2.02
C ALA A 200 9.33 -9.25 3.08
N VAL A 201 10.60 -9.06 3.46
CA VAL A 201 11.01 -8.04 4.42
C VAL A 201 10.76 -6.64 3.86
N LEU A 202 11.13 -6.39 2.60
CA LEU A 202 10.89 -5.11 1.94
C LEU A 202 9.39 -4.80 1.86
N ALA A 203 8.56 -5.77 1.47
CA ALA A 203 7.10 -5.61 1.41
C ALA A 203 6.49 -5.30 2.78
N ARG A 204 6.91 -6.01 3.83
CA ARG A 204 6.48 -5.74 5.22
C ARG A 204 6.93 -4.36 5.71
N SER A 205 8.15 -3.96 5.38
CA SER A 205 8.72 -2.65 5.78
C SER A 205 7.96 -1.48 5.15
N GLN A 206 7.47 -1.64 3.91
CA GLN A 206 6.62 -0.63 3.30
C GLN A 206 5.26 -0.57 3.99
N GLY A 207 4.64 -1.72 4.26
CA GLY A 207 3.38 -1.78 5.00
C GLY A 207 3.45 -1.09 6.36
N SER A 208 4.54 -1.28 7.12
CA SER A 208 4.72 -0.63 8.43
C SER A 208 4.93 0.88 8.32
N ARG A 209 5.70 1.35 7.34
CA ARG A 209 5.90 2.79 7.08
C ARG A 209 4.59 3.47 6.70
N ILE A 210 3.82 2.85 5.81
CA ILE A 210 2.49 3.35 5.41
C ILE A 210 1.57 3.40 6.62
N ALA A 211 1.54 2.35 7.44
CA ALA A 211 0.74 2.35 8.67
C ALA A 211 1.16 3.47 9.63
N SER A 212 2.47 3.73 9.80
CA SER A 212 2.96 4.82 10.65
C SER A 212 2.60 6.21 10.15
N MET A 213 2.52 6.41 8.83
CA MET A 213 2.10 7.69 8.23
C MET A 213 0.58 7.90 8.31
N LEU A 214 -0.19 6.81 8.37
CA LEU A 214 -1.65 6.84 8.42
C LEU A 214 -2.22 6.82 9.84
N GLN A 215 -1.44 6.42 10.84
CA GLN A 215 -1.87 6.57 12.23
C GLN A 215 -1.99 8.06 12.54
N PRO A 216 -3.20 8.56 12.86
CA PRO A 216 -3.34 9.90 13.37
C PRO A 216 -2.41 9.99 14.57
N ARG A 217 -1.54 11.00 14.59
CA ARG A 217 -0.86 11.37 15.82
C ARG A 217 -1.98 11.82 16.76
N ALA A 218 -2.55 10.89 17.52
CA ALA A 218 -3.64 11.08 18.47
C ALA A 218 -3.23 11.95 19.68
N GLU A 219 -2.17 12.72 19.51
CA GLU A 219 -1.36 13.38 20.50
C GLU A 219 -1.44 14.89 20.23
N ALA A 220 -2.67 15.41 20.24
CA ALA A 220 -2.97 16.85 20.32
C ALA A 220 -4.45 17.15 20.62
N ILE A 221 -5.26 16.13 20.96
CA ILE A 221 -6.58 16.34 21.56
C ILE A 221 -6.65 15.50 22.83
N ILE A 222 -5.67 15.70 23.72
CA ILE A 222 -6.07 15.86 25.12
C ILE A 222 -6.75 17.24 25.10
N VAL A 223 -8.04 17.28 24.73
CA VAL A 223 -8.90 18.29 25.32
C VAL A 223 -8.72 18.01 26.79
N GLU A 224 -7.90 18.82 27.44
CA GLU A 224 -7.94 19.02 28.88
C GLU A 224 -9.42 19.26 29.13
N ALA A 225 -10.13 18.17 29.48
CA ALA A 225 -11.55 18.22 29.76
C ALA A 225 -11.62 19.36 30.76
N PRO A 226 -12.29 20.49 30.43
CA PRO A 226 -12.25 21.67 31.26
C PRO A 226 -12.55 21.16 32.65
N ALA A 227 -11.57 21.28 33.54
CA ALA A 227 -11.67 20.79 34.89
C ALA A 227 -13.05 21.25 35.33
N ALA A 228 -13.93 20.29 35.59
CA ALA A 228 -15.28 20.55 36.00
C ALA A 228 -15.16 21.17 37.38
N THR A 229 -14.82 22.47 37.41
CA THR A 229 -14.89 23.34 38.56
C THR A 229 -16.37 23.42 38.86
N GLU A 230 -16.86 22.43 39.61
CA GLU A 230 -17.50 22.66 40.89
C GLU A 230 -18.60 23.75 40.92
N GLN A 231 -19.30 23.98 39.81
CA GLN A 231 -20.47 24.86 39.73
C GLN A 231 -21.78 24.07 39.87
N ARG A 232 -21.73 22.87 40.45
CA ARG A 232 -22.89 21.99 40.63
C ARG A 232 -23.59 22.12 41.99
N SER A 233 -23.22 23.10 42.81
CA SER A 233 -23.75 23.26 44.18
C SER A 233 -24.58 24.53 44.43
N ALA A 234 -24.82 25.41 43.44
CA ALA A 234 -25.56 26.66 43.67
C ALA A 234 -26.86 26.83 42.86
N PHE A 235 -27.21 25.92 41.94
CA PHE A 235 -28.46 26.01 41.18
C PHE A 235 -29.39 24.83 41.49
N LEU A 236 -29.80 24.77 42.76
CA LEU A 236 -30.94 23.99 43.22
C LEU A 236 -32.23 24.72 42.79
N PHE A 237 -32.45 24.78 41.46
CA PHE A 237 -33.72 25.24 40.90
C PHE A 237 -34.74 24.12 41.09
N LYS A 238 -35.53 24.29 42.13
CA LYS A 238 -36.75 23.54 42.41
C LYS A 238 -37.72 23.78 41.25
N HIS A 239 -37.75 22.87 40.27
CA HIS A 239 -38.84 22.85 39.30
C HIS A 239 -39.86 21.76 39.65
N PRO A 240 -41.14 22.14 39.81
CA PRO A 240 -42.23 21.22 40.09
C PRO A 240 -42.49 20.34 38.87
N MET A 241 -42.50 19.03 39.11
CA MET A 241 -43.20 18.06 38.28
C MET A 241 -44.69 18.38 38.39
N GLU A 242 -45.35 18.66 37.27
CA GLU A 242 -46.70 18.20 36.91
C GLU A 242 -47.17 18.98 35.68
N ASP A 243 -47.90 18.27 34.82
CA ASP A 243 -48.53 18.72 33.58
C ASP A 243 -47.62 18.93 32.36
N LEU A 244 -47.55 17.88 31.54
CA LEU A 244 -47.78 17.88 30.09
C LEU A 244 -47.71 16.41 29.63
N LYS A 245 -48.75 15.63 29.93
CA LYS A 245 -49.76 15.14 28.96
C LYS A 245 -49.20 14.79 27.57
N GLU A 246 -49.11 13.48 27.37
CA GLU A 246 -49.34 12.72 26.13
C GLU A 246 -49.86 13.57 24.95
N SER A 247 -49.00 13.87 23.98
CA SER A 247 -49.42 14.13 22.60
C SER A 247 -49.10 12.89 21.77
N GLU A 248 -50.10 12.03 21.70
CA GLU A 248 -50.34 10.98 20.73
C GLU A 248 -49.94 11.44 19.32
N TYR A 249 -48.85 10.90 18.78
CA TYR A 249 -48.50 11.05 17.36
C TYR A 249 -48.89 9.77 16.62
N GLU A 250 -50.11 9.77 16.12
CA GLU A 250 -50.67 8.78 15.21
C GLU A 250 -49.95 8.89 13.85
N PHE A 251 -49.13 7.89 13.52
CA PHE A 251 -48.55 7.76 12.18
C PHE A 251 -49.55 7.03 11.27
N PRO A 252 -50.08 7.65 10.21
CA PRO A 252 -50.94 6.96 9.26
C PRO A 252 -50.11 5.97 8.42
N LEU A 253 -50.26 4.68 8.73
CA LEU A 253 -49.95 3.55 7.86
C LEU A 253 -50.97 3.51 6.72
N ALA A 254 -50.63 4.03 5.54
CA ALA A 254 -51.34 3.71 4.31
C ALA A 254 -50.46 3.98 3.07
N ASN A 255 -49.83 2.92 2.55
CA ASN A 255 -49.60 2.86 1.11
C ASN A 255 -49.79 1.42 0.59
N PRO A 256 -51.03 1.02 0.25
CA PRO A 256 -51.32 -0.25 -0.39
C PRO A 256 -51.34 -0.06 -1.92
N ALA A 257 -50.17 -0.04 -2.57
CA ALA A 257 -50.12 -0.03 -4.04
C ALA A 257 -48.76 -0.49 -4.60
N MET A 258 -48.45 -1.79 -4.50
CA MET A 258 -47.69 -2.44 -5.57
C MET A 258 -48.24 -3.85 -5.77
N LYS A 259 -49.28 -3.86 -6.59
CA LYS A 259 -50.01 -4.99 -7.13
C LYS A 259 -49.17 -5.60 -8.25
N ASP A 260 -48.91 -6.89 -8.12
CA ASP A 260 -48.84 -7.91 -9.17
C ASP A 260 -48.36 -7.47 -10.57
N ALA A 261 -47.13 -7.85 -10.91
CA ALA A 261 -46.74 -8.06 -12.31
C ALA A 261 -45.80 -9.28 -12.39
N ASN A 262 -46.39 -10.44 -12.17
CA ASN A 262 -45.83 -11.72 -12.58
C ASN A 262 -46.85 -12.41 -13.49
N SER A 263 -46.75 -12.23 -14.81
CA SER A 263 -47.21 -13.22 -15.79
C SER A 263 -46.64 -12.95 -17.19
N SER A 264 -46.29 -14.05 -17.88
CA SER A 264 -46.31 -14.23 -19.34
C SER A 264 -45.10 -13.73 -20.16
N HIS A 265 -44.06 -14.57 -20.31
CA HIS A 265 -43.76 -15.35 -21.53
C HIS A 265 -42.32 -15.89 -21.55
#